data_AF-A0A6A6ESP7-F1
#
_entry.id   AF-A0A6A6ESP7-F1
#
_cell.length_a   1.000
_cell.length_b   1.000
_cell.length_c   1.000
_cell.angle_alpha   90.00
_cell.angle_beta   90.00
_cell.angle_gamma   90.00
#
_symmetry.space_group_name_H-M   'P 1'
#
loop_
_entity.id
_entity.type
_entity.pdbx_description
1 polymer ?
#
loop_
_entity_poly.entity_id
_entity_poly.type
_entity_poly.pdbx_seq_one_letter_code
_entity_poly.pdbx_strand_id
1 'polypeptide(L)'
;MALIQRKSRSFTGRIRRWFREHKRIKNALIIIVCCPVIVLLNIYVYVERCINWILMKYHRKFVVPALYPPRNLLSEKEIEERRKKREERNLVKPLPAKRPRALTLGGDEMEKTLETEAMLRTDAVEMNRPPTEAEKKKGQKKSRHLVQSETVVRQTTVDQLSKCDFWKLPFEIREQIWKYAVGGHHIHILKRKGRLGNAYCPATDSTDPDRRDFCCLPKDENGFTVPTAWPRDTRPLGLMMSCRQIYSETINFLYSHNTFSFDDFNVLIIFTSNILPHRLKLVSSIHISWCFTRNDRPYAFNSRSFVRIPSPPNDNLETWQKCCRILDTLPSLKSLKITPSLPYDRPSGRDFDLIQTFLSKLNDVYVDGPFEVSIPWPDKTHIWVPARWSNNNRILPWPQNPNFELRTASFHDKLEFLAFFFPFHVQCLHCSSYTIIRKSTPGFAESILTRIEYPTIFNNNTATTEPVTTRYWTFHGYCQGWIEFQYDWVREKWSVVQGAQEIGDEEAERHLAENEKRYPELESAHERLQGLTIKSHPTYSAYGDTSGKAIDVPSKTAFYRNVGWSRS
;
A
#
# COMPACT_ATOMS: atom_id res chain seq x y z
N MET A 1 43.93 -40.76 5.53
CA MET A 1 42.50 -40.66 5.19
C MET A 1 42.10 -41.28 3.84
N ALA A 2 42.90 -41.16 2.77
CA ALA A 2 42.56 -41.71 1.44
C ALA A 2 42.34 -43.24 1.39
N LEU A 3 43.06 -44.02 2.21
CA LEU A 3 42.90 -45.50 2.26
C LEU A 3 41.58 -45.95 2.91
N ILE A 4 41.06 -45.18 3.88
CA ILE A 4 39.78 -45.45 4.56
C ILE A 4 38.62 -45.13 3.60
N GLN A 5 38.72 -44.04 2.83
CA GLN A 5 37.74 -43.73 1.79
C GLN A 5 37.69 -44.79 0.67
N ARG A 6 38.85 -45.36 0.28
CA ARG A 6 38.90 -46.39 -0.77
C ARG A 6 38.28 -47.73 -0.33
N LYS A 7 38.49 -48.14 0.93
CA LYS A 7 37.83 -49.34 1.50
C LYS A 7 36.33 -49.14 1.71
N SER A 8 35.89 -47.95 2.15
CA SER A 8 34.47 -47.60 2.31
C SER A 8 33.68 -47.64 0.98
N ARG A 9 34.27 -47.14 -0.12
CA ARG A 9 33.67 -47.22 -1.46
C ARG A 9 33.54 -48.66 -1.98
N SER A 10 34.51 -49.53 -1.68
CA SER A 10 34.45 -50.97 -1.99
C SER A 10 33.32 -51.68 -1.25
N PHE A 11 33.11 -51.35 0.03
CA PHE A 11 32.10 -51.98 0.87
C PHE A 11 30.67 -51.57 0.49
N THR A 12 30.43 -50.27 0.31
CA THR A 12 29.13 -49.73 -0.14
C THR A 12 28.74 -50.23 -1.53
N GLY A 13 29.71 -50.42 -2.43
CA GLY A 13 29.50 -51.02 -3.75
C GLY A 13 29.04 -52.48 -3.68
N ARG A 14 29.63 -53.29 -2.79
CA ARG A 14 29.23 -54.70 -2.58
C ARG A 14 27.83 -54.81 -1.98
N ILE A 15 27.51 -53.98 -0.98
CA ILE A 15 26.18 -53.94 -0.37
C ILE A 15 25.10 -53.56 -1.40
N ARG A 16 25.36 -52.56 -2.25
CA ARG A 16 24.42 -52.17 -3.33
C ARG A 16 24.24 -53.26 -4.40
N ARG A 17 25.26 -54.07 -4.66
CA ARG A 17 25.16 -55.19 -5.61
C ARG A 17 24.35 -56.33 -5.02
N TRP A 18 24.64 -56.68 -3.76
CA TRP A 18 23.90 -57.70 -3.00
C TRP A 18 22.39 -57.38 -2.87
N PHE A 19 22.04 -56.13 -2.56
CA PHE A 19 20.64 -55.68 -2.50
C PHE A 19 19.94 -55.63 -3.88
N ARG A 20 20.68 -55.57 -5.00
CA ARG A 20 20.10 -55.69 -6.35
C ARG A 20 19.73 -57.13 -6.68
N GLU A 21 20.57 -58.07 -6.27
CA GLU A 21 20.34 -59.51 -6.47
C GLU A 21 19.24 -60.04 -5.54
N HIS A 22 19.09 -59.48 -4.33
CA HIS A 22 18.13 -59.94 -3.32
C HIS A 22 16.99 -58.95 -3.08
N LYS A 23 16.24 -58.63 -4.15
CA LYS A 23 15.14 -57.63 -4.13
C LYS A 23 14.06 -57.93 -3.07
N ARG A 24 13.77 -59.21 -2.78
CA ARG A 24 12.82 -59.62 -1.74
C ARG A 24 13.31 -59.30 -0.33
N ILE A 25 14.59 -59.53 -0.04
CA ILE A 25 15.20 -59.21 1.27
C ILE A 25 15.27 -57.70 1.46
N LYS A 26 15.62 -56.94 0.40
CA LYS A 26 15.58 -55.48 0.43
C LYS A 26 14.20 -54.94 0.81
N ASN A 27 13.15 -55.47 0.18
CA ASN A 27 11.78 -55.04 0.46
C ASN A 27 11.34 -55.44 1.86
N ALA A 28 11.67 -56.65 2.33
CA ALA A 28 11.39 -57.08 3.70
C ALA A 28 12.11 -56.19 4.73
N LEU A 29 13.37 -55.84 4.49
CA LEU A 29 14.16 -55.01 5.40
C LEU A 29 13.68 -53.55 5.41
N ILE A 30 13.22 -53.01 4.27
CA ILE A 30 12.54 -51.71 4.20
C ILE A 30 11.24 -51.75 4.99
N ILE A 31 10.44 -52.81 4.90
CA ILE A 31 9.18 -52.92 5.65
C ILE A 31 9.48 -53.05 7.16
N ILE A 32 10.42 -53.90 7.55
CA ILE A 32 10.77 -54.15 8.96
C ILE A 32 11.42 -52.92 9.61
N VAL A 33 12.22 -52.15 8.88
CA VAL A 33 12.91 -50.97 9.45
C VAL A 33 12.11 -49.67 9.26
N CYS A 34 11.51 -49.44 8.09
CA CYS A 34 10.80 -48.19 7.83
C CYS A 34 9.40 -48.15 8.45
N CYS A 35 8.66 -49.26 8.60
CA CYS A 35 7.34 -49.22 9.23
C CYS A 35 7.41 -48.76 10.70
N PRO A 36 8.31 -49.29 11.56
CA PRO A 36 8.46 -48.78 12.93
C PRO A 36 8.89 -47.32 12.96
N VAL A 37 9.79 -46.89 12.07
CA VAL A 37 10.25 -45.48 12.02
C VAL A 37 9.13 -44.53 11.59
N ILE A 38 8.30 -44.91 10.62
CA ILE A 38 7.14 -44.12 10.20
C ILE A 38 6.11 -44.03 11.32
N VAL A 39 5.85 -45.14 12.04
CA VAL A 39 4.95 -45.14 13.20
C VAL A 39 5.49 -44.24 14.32
N LEU A 40 6.79 -44.34 14.64
CA LEU A 40 7.43 -43.49 15.65
C LEU A 40 7.44 -42.01 15.26
N LEU A 41 7.66 -41.66 13.98
CA LEU A 41 7.57 -40.28 13.50
C LEU A 41 6.13 -39.73 13.59
N ASN A 42 5.12 -40.55 13.26
CA ASN A 42 3.72 -40.13 13.43
C ASN A 42 3.35 -39.95 14.91
N ILE A 43 3.81 -40.83 15.79
CA ILE A 43 3.64 -40.68 17.25
C ILE A 43 4.34 -39.41 17.73
N TYR A 44 5.57 -39.14 17.29
CA TYR A 44 6.30 -37.92 17.62
C TYR A 44 5.54 -36.66 17.21
N VAL A 45 5.07 -36.57 15.96
CA VAL A 45 4.28 -35.43 15.46
C VAL A 45 2.96 -35.29 16.24
N TYR A 46 2.33 -36.39 16.61
CA TYR A 46 1.10 -36.37 17.41
C TYR A 46 1.37 -35.85 18.83
N VAL A 47 2.43 -36.34 19.48
CA VAL A 47 2.85 -35.89 20.81
C VAL A 47 3.26 -34.42 20.79
N GLU A 48 4.01 -33.97 19.78
CA GLU A 48 4.37 -32.56 19.59
C GLU A 48 3.12 -31.68 19.44
N ARG A 49 2.13 -32.12 18.64
CA ARG A 49 0.84 -31.42 18.52
C ARG A 49 0.07 -31.38 19.83
N CYS A 50 0.04 -32.47 20.60
CA CYS A 50 -0.58 -32.52 21.91
C CYS A 50 0.13 -31.60 22.91
N ILE A 51 1.46 -31.61 22.95
CA ILE A 51 2.26 -30.73 23.81
C ILE A 51 2.02 -29.27 23.42
N ASN A 52 2.08 -28.92 22.14
CA ASN A 52 1.79 -27.57 21.66
C ASN A 52 0.35 -27.13 21.99
N TRP A 53 -0.62 -28.04 21.89
CA TRP A 53 -2.00 -27.76 22.30
C TRP A 53 -2.13 -27.53 23.82
N ILE A 54 -1.45 -28.34 24.64
CA ILE A 54 -1.42 -28.19 26.10
C ILE A 54 -0.72 -26.88 26.49
N LEU A 55 0.44 -26.57 25.90
CA LEU A 55 1.20 -25.33 26.12
C LEU A 55 0.39 -24.11 25.68
N MET A 56 -0.28 -24.16 24.53
CA MET A 56 -1.19 -23.10 24.09
C MET A 56 -2.34 -22.90 25.08
N LYS A 57 -2.94 -23.99 25.58
CA LYS A 57 -4.03 -23.94 26.55
C LYS A 57 -3.55 -23.40 27.91
N TYR A 58 -2.38 -23.81 28.35
CA TYR A 58 -1.73 -23.32 29.58
C TYR A 58 -1.37 -21.84 29.45
N HIS A 59 -0.72 -21.44 28.36
CA HIS A 59 -0.38 -20.05 28.07
C HIS A 59 -1.63 -19.16 28.03
N ARG A 60 -2.69 -19.61 27.35
CA ARG A 60 -3.96 -18.87 27.26
C ARG A 60 -4.70 -18.77 28.60
N LYS A 61 -4.62 -19.82 29.44
CA LYS A 61 -5.33 -19.87 30.73
C LYS A 61 -4.60 -19.18 31.88
N PHE A 62 -3.26 -19.24 31.90
CA PHE A 62 -2.46 -18.81 33.05
C PHE A 62 -1.50 -17.66 32.74
N VAL A 63 -0.86 -17.65 31.56
CA VAL A 63 0.18 -16.67 31.23
C VAL A 63 -0.42 -15.37 30.70
N VAL A 64 -1.38 -15.45 29.77
CA VAL A 64 -2.05 -14.27 29.19
C VAL A 64 -2.78 -13.45 30.26
N PRO A 65 -3.56 -14.03 31.20
CA PRO A 65 -4.22 -13.25 32.25
C PRO A 65 -3.27 -12.64 33.30
N ALA A 66 -2.09 -13.24 33.50
CA ALA A 66 -1.09 -12.74 34.46
C ALA A 66 -0.25 -11.59 33.88
N LEU A 67 0.08 -11.62 32.59
CA LEU A 67 0.80 -10.54 31.89
C LEU A 67 -0.12 -9.40 31.43
N TYR A 68 -1.39 -9.72 31.20
CA TYR A 68 -2.43 -8.76 30.84
C TYR A 68 -3.59 -8.98 31.80
N PRO A 69 -3.62 -8.32 32.98
CA PRO A 69 -4.76 -8.41 33.88
C PRO A 69 -6.01 -8.15 33.05
N PRO A 70 -7.05 -9.01 33.12
CA PRO A 70 -8.21 -8.88 32.29
C PRO A 70 -8.80 -7.49 32.52
N ARG A 71 -8.70 -6.62 31.50
CA ARG A 71 -9.46 -5.38 31.43
C ARG A 71 -10.93 -5.73 31.12
N ASN A 72 -11.54 -6.59 31.94
CA ASN A 72 -12.96 -6.92 31.89
C ASN A 72 -13.78 -5.79 32.53
N LEU A 73 -13.48 -4.54 32.18
CA LEU A 73 -14.29 -3.39 32.59
C LEU A 73 -15.62 -3.37 31.85
N LEU A 74 -15.74 -4.08 30.72
CA LEU A 74 -16.88 -4.04 29.82
C LEU A 74 -17.38 -5.46 29.55
N SER A 75 -18.71 -5.64 29.51
CA SER A 75 -19.34 -6.89 29.06
C SER A 75 -19.09 -7.12 27.56
N GLU A 76 -19.11 -8.36 27.07
CA GLU A 76 -18.99 -8.66 25.63
C GLU A 76 -20.02 -7.90 24.79
N LYS A 77 -21.26 -7.77 25.30
CA LYS A 77 -22.31 -6.98 24.68
C LYS A 77 -21.92 -5.50 24.56
N GLU A 78 -21.30 -4.94 25.60
CA GLU A 78 -20.81 -3.55 25.57
C GLU A 78 -19.61 -3.39 24.62
N ILE A 79 -18.73 -4.38 24.53
CA ILE A 79 -17.64 -4.40 23.54
C ILE A 79 -18.22 -4.38 22.13
N GLU A 80 -19.22 -5.21 21.85
CA GLU A 80 -19.89 -5.28 20.56
C GLU A 80 -20.65 -3.98 20.23
N GLU A 81 -21.39 -3.41 21.19
CA GLU A 81 -22.05 -2.12 21.01
C GLU A 81 -21.05 -0.99 20.75
N ARG A 82 -19.91 -0.99 21.44
CA ARG A 82 -18.83 -0.02 21.20
C ARG A 82 -18.17 -0.25 19.85
N ARG A 83 -18.02 -1.51 19.40
CA ARG A 83 -17.50 -1.86 18.08
C ARG A 83 -18.44 -1.32 17.00
N LYS A 84 -19.74 -1.63 17.08
CA LYS A 84 -20.76 -1.13 16.15
C LYS A 84 -20.79 0.40 16.10
N LYS A 85 -20.76 1.09 17.25
CA LYS A 85 -20.68 2.56 17.30
C LYS A 85 -19.40 3.11 16.67
N ARG A 86 -18.26 2.43 16.82
CA ARG A 86 -17.00 2.82 16.16
C ARG A 86 -17.09 2.63 14.66
N GLU A 87 -17.66 1.51 14.21
CA GLU A 87 -17.89 1.22 12.79
C GLU A 87 -18.80 2.29 12.18
N GLU A 88 -19.98 2.53 12.75
CA GLU A 88 -20.93 3.58 12.31
C GLU A 88 -20.29 4.97 12.25
N ARG A 89 -19.50 5.34 13.26
CA ARG A 89 -18.77 6.62 13.27
C ARG A 89 -17.68 6.68 12.20
N ASN A 90 -17.00 5.56 11.93
CA ASN A 90 -15.87 5.51 11.01
C ASN A 90 -16.31 5.31 9.55
N LEU A 91 -17.55 4.88 9.29
CA LEU A 91 -18.11 4.79 7.94
C LEU A 91 -18.11 6.17 7.25
N VAL A 92 -17.80 6.18 5.96
CA VAL A 92 -17.94 7.38 5.13
C VAL A 92 -19.43 7.66 5.00
N LYS A 93 -19.87 8.81 5.51
CA LYS A 93 -21.27 9.23 5.39
C LYS A 93 -21.56 9.61 3.94
N PRO A 94 -22.65 9.12 3.33
CA PRO A 94 -23.03 9.54 2.00
C PRO A 94 -23.32 11.04 1.98
N LEU A 95 -23.11 11.67 0.82
CA LEU A 95 -23.57 13.04 0.62
C LEU A 95 -25.09 13.14 0.88
N PRO A 96 -25.56 14.17 1.61
CA PRO A 96 -26.98 14.37 1.80
C PRO A 96 -27.66 14.63 0.45
N ALA A 97 -28.85 14.06 0.24
CA ALA A 97 -29.60 14.21 -1.01
C ALA A 97 -29.88 15.68 -1.35
N LYS A 98 -30.10 16.51 -0.31
CA LYS A 98 -30.18 17.96 -0.40
C LYS A 98 -29.08 18.55 0.47
N ARG A 99 -28.12 19.22 -0.16
CA ARG A 99 -27.23 20.15 0.54
C ARG A 99 -27.82 21.53 0.33
N PRO A 100 -28.16 22.30 1.39
CA PRO A 100 -28.53 23.69 1.20
C PRO A 100 -27.38 24.37 0.45
N ARG A 101 -27.63 24.73 -0.81
CA ARG A 101 -26.65 25.48 -1.60
C ARG A 101 -26.72 26.89 -1.06
N ALA A 102 -25.88 27.21 -0.08
CA ALA A 102 -25.69 28.59 0.34
C ALA A 102 -25.18 29.51 -0.80
N LEU A 103 -24.93 28.96 -2.01
CA LEU A 103 -24.03 29.51 -3.02
C LEU A 103 -24.57 29.53 -4.46
N THR A 104 -25.82 29.13 -4.72
CA THR A 104 -26.42 29.38 -6.06
C THR A 104 -26.99 30.79 -6.08
N LEU A 105 -26.40 31.66 -6.89
CA LEU A 105 -27.00 32.93 -7.26
C LEU A 105 -28.28 32.64 -8.08
N GLY A 106 -29.41 33.19 -7.65
CA GLY A 106 -30.62 33.30 -8.47
C GLY A 106 -31.50 32.06 -8.52
N GLY A 107 -32.52 32.05 -7.66
CA GLY A 107 -33.68 31.16 -7.71
C GLY A 107 -34.77 31.54 -6.71
N ASP A 108 -34.74 32.77 -6.18
CA ASP A 108 -35.79 33.31 -5.32
C ASP A 108 -37.00 33.61 -6.21
N GLU A 109 -37.86 32.61 -6.38
CA GLU A 109 -39.33 32.73 -6.46
C GLU A 109 -39.98 31.36 -6.70
N MET A 110 -39.30 30.44 -7.40
CA MET A 110 -39.87 29.11 -7.72
C MET A 110 -39.62 28.04 -6.62
N GLU A 111 -38.61 28.25 -5.76
CA GLU A 111 -38.22 27.27 -4.73
C GLU A 111 -39.11 27.34 -3.46
N LYS A 112 -39.68 28.52 -3.16
CA LYS A 112 -40.61 28.71 -2.02
C LYS A 112 -41.95 27.99 -2.21
N THR A 113 -42.41 27.85 -3.44
CA THR A 113 -43.69 27.16 -3.75
C THR A 113 -43.56 25.65 -3.56
N LEU A 114 -42.39 25.07 -3.87
CA LEU A 114 -42.12 23.63 -3.71
C LEU A 114 -41.81 23.23 -2.26
N GLU A 115 -41.24 24.12 -1.44
CA GLU A 115 -41.04 23.87 0.00
C GLU A 115 -42.37 23.78 0.76
N THR A 116 -43.37 24.58 0.36
CA THR A 116 -44.70 24.58 1.00
C THR A 116 -45.50 23.31 0.66
N GLU A 117 -45.41 22.80 -0.57
CA GLU A 117 -46.09 21.56 -0.97
C GLU A 117 -45.44 20.27 -0.44
N ALA A 118 -44.12 20.28 -0.19
CA ALA A 118 -43.41 19.10 0.32
C ALA A 118 -43.58 18.88 1.84
N MET A 119 -43.70 19.96 2.64
CA MET A 119 -44.01 19.85 4.07
C MET A 119 -45.43 19.31 4.30
N LEU A 120 -46.40 19.67 3.46
CA LEU A 120 -47.78 19.17 3.58
C LEU A 120 -47.95 17.68 3.23
N ARG A 121 -46.98 17.04 2.55
CA ARG A 121 -47.06 15.62 2.18
C ARG A 121 -46.37 14.67 3.16
N THR A 122 -45.48 15.16 4.03
CA THR A 122 -44.69 14.29 4.93
C THR A 122 -45.36 14.05 6.28
N ASP A 123 -46.31 14.89 6.70
CA ASP A 123 -46.99 14.75 8.00
C ASP A 123 -48.28 13.89 7.94
N ALA A 124 -48.67 13.36 6.78
CA ALA A 124 -49.94 12.63 6.61
C ALA A 124 -49.83 11.08 6.71
N VAL A 125 -48.65 10.50 6.91
CA VAL A 125 -48.47 9.02 6.82
C VAL A 125 -48.12 8.35 8.16
N GLU A 126 -47.90 9.09 9.25
CA GLU A 126 -47.51 8.45 10.52
C GLU A 126 -48.27 8.99 11.74
N MET A 127 -49.60 8.82 11.74
CA MET A 127 -50.40 8.91 12.96
C MET A 127 -51.41 7.76 13.00
N ASN A 128 -51.02 6.64 13.60
CA ASN A 128 -51.92 5.73 14.33
C ASN A 128 -51.11 4.69 15.12
N ARG A 129 -50.51 5.10 16.24
CA ARG A 129 -50.17 4.18 17.33
C ARG A 129 -50.18 4.93 18.67
N PRO A 130 -51.00 4.54 19.66
CA PRO A 130 -50.97 5.18 20.96
C PRO A 130 -49.69 4.79 21.73
N PRO A 131 -49.07 5.73 22.49
CA PRO A 131 -47.84 5.45 23.23
C PRO A 131 -48.12 4.63 24.49
N THR A 132 -47.21 3.70 24.82
CA THR A 132 -47.31 2.89 26.05
C THR A 132 -46.67 3.62 27.25
N GLU A 133 -47.19 3.37 28.45
CA GLU A 133 -46.82 4.07 29.70
C GLU A 133 -45.33 3.92 30.10
N ALA A 134 -44.57 3.02 29.48
CA ALA A 134 -43.14 2.85 29.71
C ALA A 134 -42.27 3.99 29.12
N GLU A 135 -42.80 4.77 28.16
CA GLU A 135 -42.05 5.84 27.49
C GLU A 135 -42.12 7.19 28.23
N LYS A 136 -43.06 7.36 29.16
CA LYS A 136 -43.23 8.60 29.94
C LYS A 136 -42.14 8.85 30.99
N LYS A 137 -41.32 7.86 31.36
CA LYS A 137 -40.33 8.00 32.45
C LYS A 137 -38.87 8.22 32.03
N LYS A 138 -38.56 8.30 30.74
CA LYS A 138 -37.18 8.63 30.26
C LYS A 138 -37.03 10.02 29.63
N GLY A 139 -38.10 10.80 29.51
CA GLY A 139 -38.11 12.09 28.82
C GLY A 139 -37.59 13.31 29.60
N GLN A 140 -37.23 13.19 30.88
CA GLN A 140 -37.04 14.37 31.74
C GLN A 140 -35.59 14.80 32.05
N LYS A 141 -34.56 14.26 31.38
CA LYS A 141 -33.16 14.64 31.70
C LYS A 141 -32.21 14.95 30.54
N LYS A 142 -32.70 15.22 29.33
CA LYS A 142 -31.86 15.75 28.23
C LYS A 142 -32.61 16.78 27.38
N SER A 143 -32.97 17.91 27.98
CA SER A 143 -33.25 19.13 27.23
C SER A 143 -32.54 20.28 27.95
N ARG A 144 -31.29 20.51 27.54
CA ARG A 144 -30.49 21.72 27.81
C ARG A 144 -29.14 21.62 27.07
N HIS A 145 -29.20 21.40 25.77
CA HIS A 145 -28.24 22.04 24.89
C HIS A 145 -29.05 23.03 24.07
N LEU A 146 -28.87 24.33 24.37
CA LEU A 146 -29.36 25.39 23.53
C LEU A 146 -28.89 25.09 22.11
N VAL A 147 -29.87 24.91 21.21
CA VAL A 147 -29.67 25.15 19.80
C VAL A 147 -29.29 26.62 19.71
N GLN A 148 -27.99 26.90 19.65
CA GLN A 148 -27.53 28.18 19.14
C GLN A 148 -28.13 28.28 17.75
N SER A 149 -29.06 29.21 17.55
CA SER A 149 -29.48 29.60 16.21
C SER A 149 -28.19 29.97 15.47
N GLU A 150 -27.79 29.15 14.50
CA GLU A 150 -26.70 29.51 13.60
C GLU A 150 -27.07 30.87 13.03
N THR A 151 -26.37 31.91 13.48
CA THR A 151 -26.43 33.23 12.85
C THR A 151 -26.06 32.98 11.40
N VAL A 152 -27.04 33.04 10.50
CA VAL A 152 -26.85 32.88 9.07
C VAL A 152 -25.87 33.96 8.65
N VAL A 153 -24.59 33.59 8.53
CA VAL A 153 -23.55 34.51 8.09
C VAL A 153 -23.96 34.94 6.69
N ARG A 154 -24.37 36.21 6.57
CA ARG A 154 -24.84 36.78 5.31
C ARG A 154 -23.63 36.81 4.36
N GLN A 155 -23.58 35.84 3.45
CA GLN A 155 -22.47 35.72 2.52
C GLN A 155 -22.52 36.89 1.53
N THR A 156 -21.51 37.74 1.54
CA THR A 156 -21.35 38.81 0.56
C THR A 156 -20.42 38.36 -0.56
N THR A 157 -20.80 38.61 -1.80
CA THR A 157 -19.90 38.47 -2.96
C THR A 157 -19.23 39.81 -3.20
N VAL A 158 -17.91 39.87 -3.02
CA VAL A 158 -17.11 41.03 -3.41
C VAL A 158 -16.70 40.83 -4.86
N ASP A 159 -16.98 41.80 -5.72
CA ASP A 159 -16.44 41.80 -7.08
C ASP A 159 -14.92 41.99 -7.00
N GLN A 160 -14.19 40.95 -7.41
CA GLN A 160 -12.73 40.94 -7.42
C GLN A 160 -12.14 41.36 -8.77
N LEU A 161 -12.98 41.48 -9.82
CA LEU A 161 -12.54 41.71 -11.20
C LEU A 161 -11.78 43.04 -11.35
N SER A 162 -12.11 44.04 -10.53
CA SER A 162 -11.49 45.38 -10.58
C SER A 162 -10.25 45.54 -9.69
N LYS A 163 -9.98 44.61 -8.76
CA LYS A 163 -8.93 44.79 -7.72
C LYS A 163 -7.72 43.87 -7.86
N CYS A 164 -7.82 42.78 -8.63
CA CYS A 164 -6.73 41.83 -8.79
C CYS A 164 -6.24 41.82 -10.24
N ASP A 165 -4.95 42.08 -10.45
CA ASP A 165 -4.34 42.08 -11.78
C ASP A 165 -4.46 40.73 -12.49
N PHE A 166 -4.52 39.63 -11.73
CA PHE A 166 -4.74 38.30 -12.28
C PHE A 166 -6.07 38.19 -13.05
N TRP A 167 -7.12 38.88 -12.61
CA TRP A 167 -8.43 38.87 -13.29
C TRP A 167 -8.47 39.74 -14.55
N LYS A 168 -7.43 40.56 -14.80
CA LYS A 168 -7.26 41.29 -16.07
C LYS A 168 -6.78 40.38 -17.20
N LEU A 169 -6.24 39.20 -16.89
CA LEU A 169 -5.85 38.21 -17.88
C LEU A 169 -7.09 37.67 -18.61
N PRO A 170 -7.07 37.48 -19.94
CA PRO A 170 -8.13 36.79 -20.65
C PRO A 170 -8.40 35.39 -20.08
N PHE A 171 -9.64 34.92 -20.20
CA PHE A 171 -10.04 33.62 -19.65
C PHE A 171 -9.18 32.48 -20.17
N GLU A 172 -8.77 32.52 -21.43
CA GLU A 172 -7.93 31.51 -22.09
C GLU A 172 -6.55 31.39 -21.43
N ILE A 173 -5.97 32.53 -21.01
CA ILE A 173 -4.69 32.54 -20.31
C ILE A 173 -4.87 31.99 -18.89
N ARG A 174 -5.94 32.38 -18.20
CA ARG A 174 -6.26 31.82 -16.87
C ARG A 174 -6.52 30.33 -16.95
N GLU A 175 -7.18 29.86 -18.01
CA GLU A 175 -7.44 28.44 -18.25
C GLU A 175 -6.14 27.64 -18.39
N GLN A 176 -5.14 28.15 -19.12
CA GLN A 176 -3.83 27.53 -19.21
C GLN A 176 -3.12 27.47 -17.84
N ILE A 177 -3.18 28.56 -17.07
CA ILE A 177 -2.64 28.63 -15.71
C ILE A 177 -3.32 27.59 -14.81
N TRP A 178 -4.64 27.44 -14.93
CA TRP A 178 -5.43 26.47 -14.16
C TRP A 178 -5.15 25.03 -14.54
N LYS A 179 -5.00 24.74 -15.84
CA LYS A 179 -4.59 23.42 -16.32
C LYS A 179 -3.23 23.03 -15.75
N TYR A 180 -2.28 23.97 -15.72
CA TYR A 180 -0.96 23.76 -15.12
C TYR A 180 -1.02 23.58 -13.60
N ALA A 181 -1.79 24.43 -12.90
CA ALA A 181 -1.83 24.43 -11.44
C ALA A 181 -2.61 23.25 -10.85
N VAL A 182 -3.70 22.83 -11.51
CA VAL A 182 -4.68 21.86 -10.96
C VAL A 182 -4.65 20.52 -11.70
N GLY A 183 -4.11 20.45 -12.92
CA GLY A 183 -4.03 19.24 -13.72
C GLY A 183 -2.66 18.56 -13.66
N GLY A 184 -2.56 17.36 -14.24
CA GLY A 184 -1.32 16.60 -14.38
C GLY A 184 -0.90 15.83 -13.13
N HIS A 185 -1.71 15.82 -12.07
CA HIS A 185 -1.36 15.19 -10.81
C HIS A 185 -1.89 13.76 -10.71
N HIS A 186 -1.18 12.94 -9.96
CA HIS A 186 -1.64 11.63 -9.51
C HIS A 186 -2.17 11.74 -8.07
N ILE A 187 -3.48 11.51 -7.87
CA ILE A 187 -4.18 11.77 -6.61
C ILE A 187 -4.61 10.44 -6.01
N HIS A 188 -4.01 10.05 -4.89
CA HIS A 188 -4.48 8.92 -4.11
C HIS A 188 -5.76 9.29 -3.37
N ILE A 189 -6.81 8.48 -3.54
CA ILE A 189 -8.03 8.57 -2.75
C ILE A 189 -7.90 7.59 -1.59
N LEU A 190 -8.00 8.13 -0.37
CA LEU A 190 -7.62 7.41 0.85
C LEU A 190 -8.83 7.17 1.74
N LYS A 191 -8.92 5.98 2.34
CA LYS A 191 -9.95 5.65 3.33
C LYS A 191 -9.56 6.21 4.70
N ARG A 192 -10.21 7.28 5.16
CA ARG A 192 -9.99 7.84 6.51
C ARG A 192 -11.20 7.62 7.40
N LYS A 193 -11.01 7.68 8.72
CA LYS A 193 -12.11 7.52 9.68
C LYS A 193 -13.19 8.59 9.44
N GLY A 194 -14.38 8.14 9.03
CA GLY A 194 -15.56 8.97 8.81
C GLY A 194 -15.60 9.75 7.50
N ARG A 195 -14.58 9.64 6.63
CA ARG A 195 -14.51 10.40 5.36
C ARG A 195 -13.54 9.81 4.35
N LEU A 196 -13.69 10.17 3.08
CA LEU A 196 -12.60 10.06 2.11
C LEU A 196 -11.54 11.13 2.36
N GLY A 197 -10.29 10.74 2.20
CA GLY A 197 -9.12 11.61 2.16
C GLY A 197 -8.50 11.63 0.78
N ASN A 198 -7.50 12.49 0.61
CA ASN A 198 -6.65 12.48 -0.57
C ASN A 198 -5.20 12.75 -0.17
N ALA A 199 -4.29 12.39 -1.06
CA ALA A 199 -2.89 12.79 -1.05
C ALA A 199 -2.38 12.87 -2.49
N TYR A 200 -1.57 13.87 -2.80
CA TYR A 200 -0.84 13.87 -4.07
C TYR A 200 0.30 12.87 -4.01
N CYS A 201 0.43 12.08 -5.08
CA CYS A 201 1.59 11.23 -5.26
C CYS A 201 2.77 12.13 -5.68
N PRO A 202 3.89 12.02 -4.98
CA PRO A 202 5.09 12.78 -5.28
C PRO A 202 6.01 12.08 -6.28
N ALA A 203 5.70 10.84 -6.63
CA ALA A 203 6.56 10.04 -7.47
C ALA A 203 6.49 10.54 -8.90
N THR A 204 7.67 10.67 -9.51
CA THR A 204 7.83 11.07 -10.90
C THR A 204 7.07 10.13 -11.84
N ASP A 205 7.16 8.82 -11.59
CA ASP A 205 6.28 7.82 -12.18
C ASP A 205 5.53 7.09 -11.07
N SER A 206 4.28 7.51 -10.87
CA SER A 206 3.43 6.91 -9.85
C SER A 206 2.83 5.57 -10.26
N THR A 207 3.01 5.17 -11.51
CA THR A 207 2.45 3.96 -12.14
C THR A 207 3.51 2.93 -12.48
N ASP A 208 4.76 3.15 -12.05
CA ASP A 208 5.83 2.14 -12.11
C ASP A 208 5.36 0.87 -11.36
N PRO A 209 5.22 -0.28 -12.06
CA PRO A 209 4.72 -1.51 -11.45
C PRO A 209 5.66 -2.09 -10.39
N ASP A 210 6.93 -1.70 -10.42
CA ASP A 210 7.95 -2.19 -9.51
C ASP A 210 8.12 -1.26 -8.30
N ARG A 211 7.44 -0.10 -8.32
CA ARG A 211 7.48 0.89 -7.25
C ARG A 211 6.54 0.48 -6.12
N ARG A 212 6.99 0.72 -4.89
CA ARG A 212 6.14 0.58 -3.70
C ARG A 212 5.51 1.91 -3.34
N ASP A 213 4.17 1.97 -3.31
CA ASP A 213 3.48 3.22 -3.07
C ASP A 213 3.26 3.53 -1.57
N PHE A 214 4.24 4.19 -0.93
CA PHE A 214 4.16 4.57 0.49
C PHE A 214 3.10 5.60 0.84
N CYS A 215 2.49 6.25 -0.15
CA CYS A 215 1.46 7.27 0.09
C CYS A 215 0.20 6.64 0.73
N CYS A 216 -0.06 5.37 0.42
CA CYS A 216 -1.26 4.64 0.85
C CYS A 216 -1.02 3.63 1.99
N LEU A 217 0.24 3.27 2.24
CA LEU A 217 0.61 2.19 3.17
C LEU A 217 0.38 2.42 4.67
N PRO A 218 0.56 3.64 5.23
CA PRO A 218 0.34 3.87 6.66
C PRO A 218 -1.14 3.66 6.99
N LYS A 219 -1.48 2.49 7.50
CA LYS A 219 -2.84 2.12 7.89
C LYS A 219 -2.89 1.71 9.35
N ASP A 220 -3.98 2.05 10.03
CA ASP A 220 -4.23 1.55 11.37
C ASP A 220 -4.70 0.09 11.33
N GLU A 221 -4.87 -0.53 12.50
CA GLU A 221 -5.34 -1.91 12.64
C GLU A 221 -6.68 -2.22 11.94
N ASN A 222 -7.48 -1.19 11.62
CA ASN A 222 -8.77 -1.32 10.96
C ASN A 222 -8.69 -0.96 9.46
N GLY A 223 -7.49 -0.76 8.91
CA GLY A 223 -7.28 -0.45 7.50
C GLY A 223 -7.54 1.02 7.13
N PHE A 224 -7.69 1.94 8.09
CA PHE A 224 -7.81 3.36 7.78
C PHE A 224 -6.45 4.00 7.58
N THR A 225 -6.28 4.78 6.51
CA THR A 225 -5.06 5.52 6.26
C THR A 225 -4.81 6.53 7.37
N VAL A 226 -3.62 6.44 7.97
CA VAL A 226 -3.09 7.38 8.94
C VAL A 226 -2.32 8.45 8.17
N PRO A 227 -2.57 9.75 8.42
CA PRO A 227 -1.77 10.80 7.81
C PRO A 227 -0.29 10.61 8.18
N THR A 228 0.56 10.39 7.18
CA THR A 228 2.01 10.57 7.33
C THR A 228 2.39 12.01 7.03
N ALA A 229 3.63 12.39 7.35
CA ALA A 229 4.16 13.72 7.04
C ALA A 229 4.35 14.00 5.53
N TRP A 230 3.70 13.23 4.64
CA TRP A 230 3.92 13.17 3.20
C TRP A 230 2.80 13.85 2.40
N PRO A 231 3.11 14.80 1.51
CA PRO A 231 3.82 16.05 1.79
C PRO A 231 2.85 17.07 2.42
N ARG A 232 3.39 17.98 3.25
CA ARG A 232 2.68 19.20 3.63
C ARG A 232 2.68 20.16 2.43
N ASP A 233 1.59 20.90 2.31
CA ASP A 233 1.34 22.02 1.39
C ASP A 233 0.65 21.75 0.05
N THR A 234 0.62 20.52 -0.47
CA THR A 234 -0.18 20.24 -1.68
C THR A 234 -1.55 19.68 -1.30
N ARG A 235 -2.50 20.57 -1.04
CA ARG A 235 -3.92 20.20 -0.92
C ARG A 235 -4.55 20.29 -2.31
N PRO A 236 -5.10 19.21 -2.88
CA PRO A 236 -5.71 19.27 -4.20
C PRO A 236 -6.79 20.34 -4.33
N LEU A 237 -7.45 20.66 -3.22
CA LEU A 237 -8.52 21.67 -3.16
C LEU A 237 -8.05 23.04 -2.68
N GLY A 238 -6.77 23.23 -2.31
CA GLY A 238 -6.29 24.46 -1.68
C GLY A 238 -6.57 25.70 -2.52
N LEU A 239 -6.16 25.67 -3.79
CA LEU A 239 -6.41 26.75 -4.75
C LEU A 239 -7.91 26.96 -5.02
N MET A 240 -8.63 25.87 -5.30
CA MET A 240 -10.10 25.88 -5.52
C MET A 240 -10.90 26.45 -4.35
N MET A 241 -10.37 26.36 -3.12
CA MET A 241 -11.03 26.86 -1.92
C MET A 241 -10.73 28.33 -1.61
N SER A 242 -9.90 28.99 -2.41
CA SER A 242 -9.54 30.41 -2.20
C SER A 242 -10.67 31.37 -2.57
N CYS A 243 -11.32 31.21 -3.73
CA CYS A 243 -12.47 32.01 -4.12
C CYS A 243 -13.42 31.28 -5.09
N ARG A 244 -14.63 31.82 -5.26
CA ARG A 244 -15.69 31.22 -6.10
C ARG A 244 -15.34 31.18 -7.58
N GLN A 245 -14.69 32.23 -8.09
CA GLN A 245 -14.29 32.31 -9.50
C GLN A 245 -13.25 31.24 -9.84
N ILE A 246 -12.22 31.10 -9.00
CA ILE A 246 -11.22 30.04 -9.15
C ILE A 246 -11.90 28.68 -9.10
N TYR A 247 -12.81 28.45 -8.14
CA TYR A 247 -13.56 27.20 -8.07
C TYR A 247 -14.30 26.87 -9.38
N SER A 248 -15.07 27.81 -9.92
CA SER A 248 -15.84 27.58 -11.15
C SER A 248 -14.96 27.37 -12.38
N GLU A 249 -13.83 28.08 -12.49
CA GLU A 249 -12.91 27.94 -13.61
C GLU A 249 -12.05 26.66 -13.53
N THR A 250 -11.82 26.10 -12.33
CA THR A 250 -10.86 24.99 -12.12
C THR A 250 -11.48 23.62 -11.82
N ILE A 251 -12.72 23.56 -11.30
CA ILE A 251 -13.30 22.32 -10.78
C ILE A 251 -13.37 21.20 -11.83
N ASN A 252 -13.55 21.54 -13.10
CA ASN A 252 -13.58 20.55 -14.18
C ASN A 252 -12.18 19.97 -14.45
N PHE A 253 -11.12 20.77 -14.32
CA PHE A 253 -9.73 20.30 -14.49
C PHE A 253 -9.33 19.31 -13.40
N LEU A 254 -9.84 19.49 -12.17
CA LEU A 254 -9.61 18.52 -11.09
C LEU A 254 -9.98 17.10 -11.52
N TYR A 255 -11.12 16.92 -12.19
CA TYR A 255 -11.59 15.59 -12.57
C TYR A 255 -11.09 15.12 -13.95
N SER A 256 -10.87 16.04 -14.88
CA SER A 256 -10.53 15.70 -16.27
C SER A 256 -9.04 15.57 -16.57
N HIS A 257 -8.18 16.24 -15.79
CA HIS A 257 -6.73 16.31 -16.07
C HIS A 257 -5.86 15.59 -15.02
N ASN A 258 -6.47 14.91 -14.05
CA ASN A 258 -5.74 14.18 -13.01
C ASN A 258 -6.04 12.69 -13.08
N THR A 259 -5.10 11.90 -12.57
CA THR A 259 -5.28 10.45 -12.40
C THR A 259 -5.68 10.16 -10.96
N PHE A 260 -6.83 9.51 -10.77
CA PHE A 260 -7.29 9.10 -9.44
C PHE A 260 -6.84 7.68 -9.14
N SER A 261 -6.11 7.52 -8.04
CA SER A 261 -5.52 6.25 -7.61
C SER A 261 -6.26 5.65 -6.42
N PHE A 262 -6.53 4.34 -6.50
CA PHE A 262 -7.25 3.59 -5.48
C PHE A 262 -6.45 2.35 -5.06
N ASP A 263 -6.35 2.12 -3.75
CA ASP A 263 -5.66 0.99 -3.13
C ASP A 263 -6.62 -0.01 -2.43
N ASP A 264 -7.94 0.22 -2.56
CA ASP A 264 -9.05 -0.59 -2.03
C ASP A 264 -10.26 -0.41 -2.97
N PHE A 265 -10.87 -1.50 -3.42
CA PHE A 265 -12.01 -1.44 -4.36
C PHE A 265 -13.22 -0.74 -3.75
N ASN A 266 -13.43 -0.86 -2.43
CA ASN A 266 -14.49 -0.13 -1.75
C ASN A 266 -14.28 1.37 -1.80
N VAL A 267 -13.02 1.84 -1.82
CA VAL A 267 -12.73 3.27 -1.90
C VAL A 267 -13.15 3.83 -3.25
N LEU A 268 -12.94 3.08 -4.34
CA LEU A 268 -13.45 3.44 -5.68
C LEU A 268 -14.98 3.54 -5.68
N ILE A 269 -15.67 2.53 -5.15
CA ILE A 269 -17.15 2.51 -5.07
C ILE A 269 -17.68 3.70 -4.26
N ILE A 270 -17.08 3.98 -3.10
CA ILE A 270 -17.47 5.09 -2.25
C ILE A 270 -17.17 6.42 -2.96
N PHE A 271 -16.02 6.55 -3.62
CA PHE A 271 -15.64 7.76 -4.36
C PHE A 271 -16.65 8.08 -5.45
N THR A 272 -16.98 7.12 -6.32
CA THR A 272 -17.92 7.36 -7.42
C THR A 272 -19.34 7.65 -6.93
N SER A 273 -19.74 7.07 -5.79
CA SER A 273 -21.04 7.33 -5.15
C SER A 273 -21.11 8.70 -4.44
N ASN A 274 -19.97 9.35 -4.17
CA ASN A 274 -19.89 10.63 -3.46
C ASN A 274 -19.44 11.80 -4.35
N ILE A 275 -19.52 11.63 -5.67
CA ILE A 275 -19.22 12.68 -6.65
C ILE A 275 -20.49 13.01 -7.43
N LEU A 276 -20.67 14.29 -7.75
CA LEU A 276 -21.81 14.72 -8.57
C LEU A 276 -21.72 14.07 -9.96
N PRO A 277 -22.84 13.56 -10.53
CA PRO A 277 -22.81 12.82 -11.80
C PRO A 277 -22.10 13.55 -12.93
N HIS A 278 -22.26 14.88 -13.06
CA HIS A 278 -21.57 15.66 -14.10
C HIS A 278 -20.05 15.70 -13.93
N ARG A 279 -19.54 15.62 -12.69
CA ARG A 279 -18.09 15.57 -12.40
C ARG A 279 -17.54 14.18 -12.59
N LEU A 280 -18.32 13.17 -12.22
CA LEU A 280 -17.95 11.78 -12.44
C LEU A 280 -17.76 11.49 -13.93
N LYS A 281 -18.62 12.06 -14.80
CA LYS A 281 -18.48 12.00 -16.26
C LYS A 281 -17.18 12.61 -16.80
N LEU A 282 -16.50 13.48 -16.03
CA LEU A 282 -15.24 14.09 -16.44
C LEU A 282 -14.02 13.23 -16.08
N VAL A 283 -14.17 12.22 -15.21
CA VAL A 283 -13.06 11.36 -14.79
C VAL A 283 -12.51 10.61 -16.00
N SER A 284 -11.26 10.89 -16.33
CA SER A 284 -10.62 10.38 -17.55
C SER A 284 -9.51 9.36 -17.30
N SER A 285 -8.89 9.40 -16.12
CA SER A 285 -7.72 8.58 -15.80
C SER A 285 -7.86 7.96 -14.42
N ILE A 286 -7.83 6.62 -14.36
CA ILE A 286 -7.92 5.85 -13.12
C ILE A 286 -6.72 4.93 -13.00
N HIS A 287 -6.14 4.89 -11.80
CA HIS A 287 -5.10 3.95 -11.43
C HIS A 287 -5.58 3.07 -10.28
N ILE A 288 -5.43 1.76 -10.40
CA ILE A 288 -5.81 0.80 -9.37
C ILE A 288 -4.55 0.06 -8.93
N SER A 289 -4.22 0.21 -7.66
CA SER A 289 -3.13 -0.52 -7.03
C SER A 289 -3.73 -1.72 -6.29
N TRP A 290 -3.41 -2.94 -6.70
CA TRP A 290 -4.04 -4.14 -6.13
C TRP A 290 -3.02 -5.20 -5.70
N CYS A 291 -3.37 -5.99 -4.68
CA CYS A 291 -2.54 -7.08 -4.21
C CYS A 291 -3.03 -8.41 -4.79
N PHE A 292 -2.26 -8.99 -5.70
CA PHE A 292 -2.60 -10.25 -6.38
C PHE A 292 -2.35 -11.51 -5.52
N THR A 293 -2.01 -11.38 -4.23
CA THR A 293 -1.78 -12.50 -3.31
C THR A 293 -3.00 -12.75 -2.44
N ARG A 294 -3.41 -14.00 -2.24
CA ARG A 294 -4.52 -14.29 -1.31
C ARG A 294 -4.16 -13.92 0.14
N ASN A 295 -5.15 -13.36 0.84
CA ASN A 295 -5.11 -12.84 2.22
C ASN A 295 -4.70 -13.85 3.33
N ASP A 296 -4.45 -15.11 2.99
CA ASP A 296 -4.12 -16.20 3.91
C ASP A 296 -2.63 -16.25 4.30
N ARG A 297 -1.79 -15.42 3.67
CA ARG A 297 -0.44 -15.13 4.16
C ARG A 297 -0.31 -13.62 4.35
N PRO A 298 -0.72 -13.05 5.49
CA PRO A 298 -0.05 -11.85 5.93
C PRO A 298 1.46 -12.13 5.79
N TYR A 299 2.26 -11.13 5.46
CA TYR A 299 3.73 -11.18 5.48
C TYR A 299 4.32 -11.62 6.85
N ALA A 300 3.53 -12.21 7.74
CA ALA A 300 3.76 -12.81 9.04
C ALA A 300 4.80 -13.94 9.09
N PHE A 301 5.48 -14.30 7.99
CA PHE A 301 6.75 -15.03 8.14
C PHE A 301 7.94 -14.10 8.47
N ASN A 302 7.82 -12.79 8.22
CA ASN A 302 8.75 -11.78 8.71
C ASN A 302 7.99 -10.76 9.58
N SER A 303 7.84 -11.07 10.86
CA SER A 303 7.16 -10.29 11.91
C SER A 303 7.76 -8.90 12.21
N ARG A 304 8.59 -8.36 11.31
CA ARG A 304 9.39 -7.14 11.51
C ARG A 304 9.39 -6.17 10.34
N SER A 305 8.50 -6.32 9.35
CA SER A 305 8.27 -5.20 8.44
C SER A 305 7.80 -3.99 9.25
N PHE A 306 8.43 -2.84 9.03
CA PHE A 306 8.03 -1.55 9.61
C PHE A 306 6.59 -1.21 9.24
N VAL A 307 6.13 -1.73 8.10
CA VAL A 307 4.75 -1.62 7.66
C VAL A 307 4.02 -2.88 8.09
N ARG A 308 3.29 -2.81 9.21
CA ARG A 308 2.09 -3.64 9.32
C ARG A 308 1.19 -3.16 8.19
N ILE A 309 1.18 -3.86 7.08
CA ILE A 309 0.14 -3.73 6.08
C ILE A 309 -1.00 -4.54 6.67
N PRO A 310 -2.03 -3.91 7.27
CA PRO A 310 -3.25 -4.65 7.48
C PRO A 310 -3.67 -5.06 6.07
N SER A 311 -3.71 -6.36 5.79
CA SER A 311 -4.19 -6.89 4.52
C SER A 311 -5.43 -6.08 4.15
N PRO A 312 -5.54 -5.51 2.93
CA PRO A 312 -6.69 -4.70 2.58
C PRO A 312 -7.95 -5.51 2.95
N PRO A 313 -8.77 -5.03 3.91
CA PRO A 313 -9.90 -5.80 4.37
C PRO A 313 -10.89 -5.89 3.21
N ASN A 314 -11.11 -7.12 2.72
CA ASN A 314 -12.27 -7.53 1.93
C ASN A 314 -12.35 -7.11 0.45
N ASP A 315 -11.24 -6.96 -0.27
CA ASP A 315 -11.27 -6.95 -1.74
C ASP A 315 -11.60 -8.36 -2.26
N ASN A 316 -12.89 -8.67 -2.31
CA ASN A 316 -13.41 -9.90 -2.87
C ASN A 316 -13.80 -9.70 -4.35
N LEU A 317 -14.03 -10.82 -5.04
CA LEU A 317 -14.42 -10.81 -6.44
C LEU A 317 -15.73 -10.06 -6.69
N GLU A 318 -16.66 -10.05 -5.73
CA GLU A 318 -17.94 -9.34 -5.85
C GLU A 318 -17.73 -7.82 -5.88
N THR A 319 -16.85 -7.30 -5.03
CA THR A 319 -16.50 -5.88 -4.96
C THR A 319 -15.76 -5.47 -6.23
N TRP A 320 -14.87 -6.33 -6.74
CA TRP A 320 -14.22 -6.11 -8.02
C TRP A 320 -15.23 -6.03 -9.17
N GLN A 321 -16.20 -6.95 -9.23
CA GLN A 321 -17.24 -6.91 -10.26
C GLN A 321 -18.07 -5.62 -10.21
N LYS A 322 -18.36 -5.10 -9.01
CA LYS A 322 -19.02 -3.79 -8.86
C LYS A 322 -18.13 -2.66 -9.40
N CYS A 323 -16.82 -2.72 -9.18
CA CYS A 323 -15.88 -1.75 -9.75
C CYS A 323 -15.85 -1.81 -11.28
N CYS A 324 -15.76 -2.99 -11.89
CA CYS A 324 -15.79 -3.13 -13.36
C CYS A 324 -17.05 -2.48 -13.96
N ARG A 325 -18.23 -2.72 -13.37
CA ARG A 325 -19.48 -2.08 -13.82
C ARG A 325 -19.42 -0.56 -13.70
N ILE A 326 -18.85 -0.04 -12.62
CA ILE A 326 -18.67 1.41 -12.45
C ILE A 326 -17.72 1.96 -13.51
N LEU A 327 -16.58 1.30 -13.75
CA LEU A 327 -15.60 1.71 -14.75
C LEU A 327 -16.22 1.77 -16.15
N ASP A 328 -17.02 0.78 -16.51
CA ASP A 328 -17.74 0.74 -17.80
C ASP A 328 -18.76 1.88 -17.95
N THR A 329 -19.32 2.39 -16.85
CA THR A 329 -20.25 3.53 -16.89
C THR A 329 -19.58 4.89 -17.06
N LEU A 330 -18.24 4.98 -17.07
CA LEU A 330 -17.51 6.24 -17.16
C LEU A 330 -17.29 6.64 -18.64
N PRO A 331 -18.04 7.63 -19.17
CA PRO A 331 -18.03 7.91 -20.60
C PRO A 331 -16.73 8.56 -21.10
N SER A 332 -15.92 9.13 -20.20
CA SER A 332 -14.67 9.83 -20.56
C SER A 332 -13.43 9.05 -20.16
N LEU A 333 -13.55 7.78 -19.76
CA LEU A 333 -12.41 6.98 -19.29
C LEU A 333 -11.47 6.69 -20.48
N LYS A 334 -10.34 7.39 -20.49
CA LYS A 334 -9.30 7.32 -21.52
C LYS A 334 -8.09 6.53 -21.05
N SER A 335 -7.81 6.51 -19.75
CA SER A 335 -6.68 5.76 -19.21
C SER A 335 -7.10 4.92 -18.02
N LEU A 336 -6.84 3.63 -18.09
CA LEU A 336 -6.99 2.70 -16.97
C LEU A 336 -5.66 1.98 -16.77
N LYS A 337 -5.03 2.20 -15.62
CA LYS A 337 -3.79 1.54 -15.23
C LYS A 337 -4.03 0.65 -14.01
N ILE A 338 -3.55 -0.57 -14.04
CA ILE A 338 -3.62 -1.49 -12.89
C ILE A 338 -2.22 -2.00 -12.58
N THR A 339 -1.75 -1.81 -11.35
CA THR A 339 -0.39 -2.18 -10.92
C THR A 339 -0.43 -2.94 -9.61
N PRO A 340 0.59 -3.77 -9.31
CA PRO A 340 0.68 -4.44 -8.02
C PRO A 340 0.96 -3.42 -6.89
N SER A 341 0.23 -3.53 -5.79
CA SER A 341 0.40 -2.65 -4.60
C SER A 341 1.70 -2.88 -3.83
N LEU A 342 2.33 -4.03 -4.03
CA LEU A 342 3.61 -4.38 -3.46
C LEU A 342 4.40 -5.20 -4.48
N PRO A 343 5.74 -5.11 -4.40
CA PRO A 343 6.60 -6.07 -5.09
C PRO A 343 6.17 -7.49 -4.71
N TYR A 344 5.78 -8.24 -5.73
CA TYR A 344 5.06 -9.50 -5.59
C TYR A 344 6.05 -10.66 -5.41
N ASP A 345 5.90 -11.42 -4.31
CA ASP A 345 6.64 -12.67 -4.13
C ASP A 345 6.07 -13.77 -5.05
N ARG A 346 6.75 -14.90 -5.18
CA ARG A 346 6.42 -15.98 -6.12
C ARG A 346 4.92 -16.36 -6.08
N PRO A 347 4.19 -16.29 -7.22
CA PRO A 347 2.79 -16.69 -7.28
C PRO A 347 2.66 -18.17 -6.91
N SER A 348 1.71 -18.48 -6.03
CA SER A 348 1.28 -19.86 -5.82
C SER A 348 0.29 -20.28 -6.92
N GLY A 349 0.09 -21.59 -7.09
CA GLY A 349 -0.95 -22.14 -7.97
C GLY A 349 -2.34 -21.51 -7.78
N ARG A 350 -2.67 -21.07 -6.55
CA ARG A 350 -3.96 -20.46 -6.21
C ARG A 350 -4.05 -18.97 -6.52
N ASP A 351 -2.91 -18.27 -6.56
CA ASP A 351 -2.87 -16.84 -6.90
C ASP A 351 -3.11 -16.66 -8.40
N PHE A 352 -2.63 -17.61 -9.20
CA PHE A 352 -2.96 -17.70 -10.62
C PHE A 352 -4.49 -17.73 -10.83
N ASP A 353 -5.23 -18.67 -10.24
CA ASP A 353 -6.70 -18.73 -10.42
C ASP A 353 -7.41 -17.39 -10.07
N LEU A 354 -6.91 -16.68 -9.06
CA LEU A 354 -7.41 -15.36 -8.68
C LEU A 354 -7.11 -14.31 -9.75
N ILE A 355 -5.86 -14.24 -10.25
CA ILE A 355 -5.45 -13.35 -11.34
C ILE A 355 -6.31 -13.61 -12.59
N GLN A 356 -6.52 -14.87 -12.96
CA GLN A 356 -7.36 -15.23 -14.11
C GLN A 356 -8.79 -14.74 -13.93
N THR A 357 -9.38 -14.99 -12.76
CA THR A 357 -10.75 -14.56 -12.48
C THR A 357 -10.85 -13.03 -12.48
N PHE A 358 -9.84 -12.34 -11.95
CA PHE A 358 -9.73 -10.88 -11.97
C PHE A 358 -9.68 -10.33 -13.39
N LEU A 359 -8.76 -10.84 -14.22
CA LEU A 359 -8.59 -10.42 -15.62
C LEU A 359 -9.85 -10.69 -16.44
N SER A 360 -10.53 -11.82 -16.21
CA SER A 360 -11.74 -12.15 -16.96
C SER A 360 -12.85 -11.10 -16.79
N LYS A 361 -12.90 -10.40 -15.65
CA LYS A 361 -13.89 -9.34 -15.37
C LYS A 361 -13.55 -8.00 -15.99
N LEU A 362 -12.33 -7.82 -16.46
CA LEU A 362 -11.95 -6.64 -17.23
C LEU A 362 -12.48 -6.68 -18.67
N ASN A 363 -12.92 -7.84 -19.16
CA ASN A 363 -13.62 -7.94 -20.44
C ASN A 363 -14.93 -7.15 -20.47
N ASP A 364 -15.49 -6.85 -19.29
CA ASP A 364 -16.74 -6.09 -19.13
C ASP A 364 -16.49 -4.56 -19.10
N VAL A 365 -15.25 -4.09 -19.32
CA VAL A 365 -14.87 -2.68 -19.20
C VAL A 365 -14.40 -2.13 -20.55
N TYR A 366 -15.09 -1.12 -21.06
CA TYR A 366 -14.64 -0.35 -22.21
C TYR A 366 -13.73 0.83 -21.82
N VAL A 367 -12.62 1.01 -22.53
CA VAL A 367 -11.68 2.13 -22.36
C VAL A 367 -11.30 2.66 -23.74
N ASP A 368 -11.51 3.96 -23.97
CA ASP A 368 -11.29 4.62 -25.28
C ASP A 368 -9.79 4.84 -25.60
N GLY A 369 -8.93 4.84 -24.59
CA GLY A 369 -7.48 5.02 -24.72
C GLY A 369 -6.66 3.95 -23.98
N PRO A 370 -5.41 4.24 -23.55
CA PRO A 370 -4.50 3.24 -23.00
C PRO A 370 -5.09 2.49 -21.80
N PHE A 371 -5.14 1.17 -21.94
CA PHE A 371 -5.59 0.25 -20.91
C PHE A 371 -4.42 -0.68 -20.55
N GLU A 372 -3.62 -0.25 -19.57
CA GLU A 372 -2.42 -0.96 -19.14
C GLU A 372 -2.69 -1.77 -17.87
N VAL A 373 -2.37 -3.06 -17.91
CA VAL A 373 -2.43 -3.94 -16.75
C VAL A 373 -1.05 -4.53 -16.53
N SER A 374 -0.43 -4.14 -15.43
CA SER A 374 0.84 -4.70 -14.99
C SER A 374 0.58 -5.78 -13.96
N ILE A 375 0.97 -7.01 -14.28
CA ILE A 375 0.90 -8.14 -13.36
C ILE A 375 2.23 -8.89 -13.35
N PRO A 376 2.58 -9.56 -12.26
CA PRO A 376 3.70 -10.48 -12.20
C PRO A 376 3.41 -11.70 -13.08
N TRP A 377 3.55 -11.52 -14.40
CA TRP A 377 3.26 -12.55 -15.39
C TRP A 377 4.52 -13.37 -15.68
N PRO A 378 4.44 -14.69 -15.68
CA PRO A 378 5.54 -15.51 -16.14
C PRO A 378 5.74 -15.29 -17.64
N ASP A 379 6.90 -14.75 -18.02
CA ASP A 379 7.28 -14.74 -19.43
C ASP A 379 7.39 -16.19 -19.94
N LYS A 380 7.02 -16.40 -21.21
CA LYS A 380 6.71 -17.71 -21.83
C LYS A 380 7.81 -18.78 -21.72
N THR A 381 8.99 -18.45 -21.21
CA THR A 381 10.21 -19.25 -21.35
C THR A 381 10.67 -19.97 -20.07
N HIS A 382 10.30 -19.57 -18.85
CA HIS A 382 11.01 -20.06 -17.65
C HIS A 382 10.21 -20.42 -16.39
N ILE A 383 8.90 -20.21 -16.37
CA ILE A 383 8.03 -20.62 -15.25
C ILE A 383 7.08 -21.69 -15.74
N TRP A 384 6.85 -22.73 -14.92
CA TRP A 384 5.78 -23.69 -15.16
C TRP A 384 4.45 -22.94 -15.05
N VAL A 385 3.99 -22.40 -16.18
CA VAL A 385 2.62 -21.95 -16.34
C VAL A 385 1.77 -23.22 -16.39
N PRO A 386 0.78 -23.41 -15.50
CA PRO A 386 -0.08 -24.59 -15.57
C PRO A 386 -0.60 -24.75 -17.00
N ALA A 387 -0.57 -25.94 -17.59
CA ALA A 387 -0.92 -26.15 -19.01
C ALA A 387 -2.30 -25.59 -19.43
N ARG A 388 -3.20 -25.32 -18.45
CA ARG A 388 -4.49 -24.63 -18.64
C ARG A 388 -4.38 -23.15 -19.04
N TRP A 389 -3.21 -22.54 -18.84
CA TRP A 389 -2.95 -21.11 -19.02
C TRP A 389 -2.18 -20.81 -20.30
N SER A 390 -1.23 -21.67 -20.69
CA SER A 390 -0.44 -21.50 -21.92
C SER A 390 -1.27 -21.54 -23.21
N ASN A 391 -2.49 -22.10 -23.13
CA ASN A 391 -3.36 -22.34 -24.29
C ASN A 391 -4.59 -21.42 -24.36
N ASN A 392 -4.79 -20.48 -23.42
CA ASN A 392 -6.01 -19.69 -23.34
C ASN A 392 -5.78 -18.18 -23.54
N ASN A 393 -5.64 -17.77 -24.81
CA ASN A 393 -5.79 -16.36 -25.23
C ASN A 393 -7.16 -15.75 -24.87
N ARG A 394 -8.11 -16.56 -24.36
CA ARG A 394 -9.44 -16.13 -23.89
C ARG A 394 -9.44 -15.49 -22.50
N ILE A 395 -8.34 -15.55 -21.75
CA ILE A 395 -8.26 -15.03 -20.36
C ILE A 395 -7.93 -13.54 -20.34
N LEU A 396 -7.17 -13.06 -21.33
CA LEU A 396 -6.81 -11.67 -21.44
C LEU A 396 -8.01 -10.85 -21.92
N PRO A 397 -8.19 -9.62 -21.43
CA PRO A 397 -9.07 -8.62 -22.02
C PRO A 397 -8.94 -8.66 -23.53
N TRP A 398 -10.06 -8.83 -24.23
CA TRP A 398 -10.20 -9.01 -25.69
C TRP A 398 -8.88 -8.88 -26.48
N PRO A 399 -8.31 -9.96 -27.06
CA PRO A 399 -7.07 -9.92 -27.85
C PRO A 399 -7.07 -8.93 -29.04
N GLN A 400 -8.21 -8.27 -29.27
CA GLN A 400 -8.50 -7.34 -30.35
C GLN A 400 -8.62 -5.89 -29.85
N ASN A 401 -8.57 -5.61 -28.55
CA ASN A 401 -8.51 -4.23 -28.07
C ASN A 401 -7.07 -3.71 -28.30
N PRO A 402 -6.85 -2.85 -29.32
CA PRO A 402 -5.51 -2.37 -29.64
C PRO A 402 -4.91 -1.52 -28.51
N ASN A 403 -5.74 -1.04 -27.58
CA ASN A 403 -5.32 -0.21 -26.47
C ASN A 403 -4.98 -1.00 -25.21
N PHE A 404 -5.23 -2.32 -25.19
CA PHE A 404 -4.92 -3.17 -24.04
C PHE A 404 -3.47 -3.65 -24.08
N GLU A 405 -2.71 -3.29 -23.04
CA GLU A 405 -1.33 -3.73 -22.87
C GLU A 405 -1.18 -4.51 -21.56
N LEU A 406 -0.73 -5.76 -21.65
CA LEU A 406 -0.32 -6.54 -20.49
C LEU A 406 1.18 -6.38 -20.28
N ARG A 407 1.57 -5.78 -19.15
CA ARG A 407 2.96 -5.66 -18.75
C ARG A 407 3.34 -6.70 -17.71
N THR A 408 4.53 -7.24 -17.87
CA THR A 408 5.16 -8.08 -16.85
C THR A 408 5.80 -7.17 -15.81
N ALA A 409 5.34 -7.25 -14.56
CA ALA A 409 6.04 -6.64 -13.43
C ALA A 409 7.34 -7.40 -13.18
N SER A 410 8.40 -6.68 -12.76
CA SER A 410 9.68 -7.30 -12.48
C SER A 410 9.57 -8.29 -11.31
N PHE A 411 10.34 -9.37 -11.40
CA PHE A 411 10.47 -10.27 -10.26
C PHE A 411 11.40 -9.64 -9.22
N HIS A 412 10.92 -9.63 -7.99
CA HIS A 412 11.65 -9.14 -6.85
C HIS A 412 12.09 -10.29 -5.98
N ASP A 413 13.29 -10.18 -5.44
CA ASP A 413 13.69 -11.03 -4.34
C ASP A 413 12.88 -10.69 -3.06
N LYS A 414 12.99 -11.53 -2.02
CA LYS A 414 12.29 -11.31 -0.75
C LYS A 414 12.70 -9.98 -0.13
N LEU A 415 11.71 -9.28 0.46
CA LEU A 415 11.91 -8.11 1.31
C LEU A 415 12.86 -8.46 2.48
N GLU A 416 13.98 -7.74 2.59
CA GLU A 416 14.92 -7.83 3.70
C GLU A 416 14.85 -6.58 4.58
N PHE A 417 15.31 -6.73 5.83
CA PHE A 417 15.41 -5.63 6.79
C PHE A 417 16.87 -5.46 7.19
N LEU A 418 17.48 -4.38 6.72
CA LEU A 418 18.92 -4.13 6.82
C LEU A 418 19.21 -2.91 7.70
N ALA A 419 20.37 -2.94 8.36
CA ALA A 419 21.03 -1.72 8.78
C ALA A 419 21.35 -0.88 7.54
N PHE A 420 21.06 0.41 7.62
CA PHE A 420 21.18 1.33 6.49
C PHE A 420 21.89 2.61 6.94
N PHE A 421 22.73 3.14 6.05
CA PHE A 421 23.40 4.41 6.24
C PHE A 421 23.08 5.29 5.05
N PHE A 422 22.71 6.54 5.31
CA PHE A 422 22.37 7.46 4.23
C PHE A 422 23.57 7.64 3.29
N PRO A 423 23.44 7.35 1.98
CA PRO A 423 24.57 7.32 1.06
C PRO A 423 25.12 8.72 0.72
N PHE A 424 24.31 9.76 0.91
CA PHE A 424 24.64 11.18 0.71
C PHE A 424 23.72 12.05 1.58
N HIS A 425 23.97 13.36 1.62
CA HIS A 425 23.10 14.30 2.34
C HIS A 425 21.77 14.45 1.61
N VAL A 426 20.67 14.46 2.35
CA VAL A 426 19.35 14.67 1.77
C VAL A 426 18.52 15.67 2.54
N GLN A 427 17.78 16.52 1.84
CA GLN A 427 16.73 17.35 2.41
C GLN A 427 15.43 16.54 2.48
N CYS A 428 14.88 16.37 3.69
CA CYS A 428 13.60 15.70 3.88
C CYS A 428 12.44 16.58 3.37
N LEU A 429 11.66 16.09 2.41
CA LEU A 429 10.54 16.81 1.81
C LEU A 429 9.24 16.71 2.64
N HIS A 430 9.26 15.99 3.76
CA HIS A 430 8.13 15.82 4.68
C HIS A 430 8.09 16.86 5.80
N CYS A 431 9.25 17.45 6.10
CA CYS A 431 9.39 18.40 7.19
C CYS A 431 8.88 19.77 6.74
N SER A 432 8.16 20.47 7.63
CA SER A 432 7.67 21.82 7.35
C SER A 432 8.79 22.86 7.27
N SER A 433 9.92 22.58 7.91
CA SER A 433 11.14 23.37 7.82
C SER A 433 12.18 22.60 7.02
N TYR A 434 13.04 23.34 6.33
CA TYR A 434 14.20 22.78 5.65
C TYR A 434 15.02 21.95 6.65
N THR A 435 15.04 20.63 6.47
CA THR A 435 15.62 19.67 7.42
C THR A 435 16.48 18.69 6.67
N ILE A 436 17.75 18.60 7.05
CA ILE A 436 18.73 17.73 6.40
C ILE A 436 18.93 16.46 7.20
N ILE A 437 19.06 15.33 6.50
CA ILE A 437 19.61 14.09 7.03
C ILE A 437 21.02 13.96 6.49
N ARG A 438 22.00 13.88 7.39
CA ARG A 438 23.42 13.82 7.01
C ARG A 438 23.76 12.50 6.34
N LYS A 439 24.71 12.51 5.41
CA LYS A 439 25.32 11.27 4.93
C LYS A 439 25.91 10.48 6.11
N SER A 440 25.88 9.16 6.01
CA SER A 440 26.27 8.23 7.08
C SER A 440 25.42 8.29 8.36
N THR A 441 24.29 8.98 8.38
CA THR A 441 23.33 8.86 9.49
C THR A 441 22.87 7.40 9.59
N PRO A 442 23.00 6.73 10.76
CA PRO A 442 22.56 5.35 10.91
C PRO A 442 21.03 5.26 10.91
N GLY A 443 20.53 4.16 10.37
CA GLY A 443 19.12 3.82 10.39
C GLY A 443 18.91 2.38 9.96
N PHE A 444 17.69 2.10 9.52
CA PHE A 444 17.31 0.81 8.97
C PHE A 444 16.56 1.05 7.68
N ALA A 445 16.68 0.10 6.77
CA ALA A 445 15.89 0.09 5.55
C ALA A 445 15.27 -1.27 5.32
N GLU A 446 14.03 -1.25 4.84
CA GLU A 446 13.51 -2.37 4.10
C GLU A 446 14.12 -2.34 2.70
N SER A 447 14.66 -3.45 2.21
CA SER A 447 15.29 -3.51 0.90
C SER A 447 14.72 -4.61 0.02
N ILE A 448 14.57 -4.33 -1.26
CA ILE A 448 14.24 -5.31 -2.29
C ILE A 448 15.22 -5.20 -3.45
N LEU A 449 15.68 -6.35 -3.90
CA LEU A 449 16.56 -6.48 -5.06
C LEU A 449 15.78 -6.99 -6.28
N THR A 450 15.97 -6.31 -7.40
CA THR A 450 15.43 -6.68 -8.72
C THR A 450 16.56 -7.24 -9.59
N ARG A 451 16.28 -8.30 -10.35
CA ARG A 451 17.24 -9.02 -11.21
C ARG A 451 16.75 -9.08 -12.65
N ILE A 452 17.67 -9.20 -13.62
CA ILE A 452 17.34 -9.27 -15.06
C ILE A 452 16.50 -10.52 -15.37
N GLU A 453 16.86 -11.66 -14.77
CA GLU A 453 16.27 -12.96 -15.11
C GLU A 453 15.82 -13.75 -13.87
N TYR A 454 14.76 -14.53 -14.07
CA TYR A 454 14.20 -15.42 -13.05
C TYR A 454 15.09 -16.66 -12.85
N PRO A 455 15.54 -16.97 -11.62
CA PRO A 455 16.17 -18.25 -11.36
C PRO A 455 15.15 -19.37 -11.57
N THR A 456 15.33 -20.15 -12.63
CA THR A 456 14.45 -21.30 -12.96
C THR A 456 14.21 -22.17 -11.72
N ILE A 457 12.96 -22.65 -11.55
CA ILE A 457 12.48 -23.39 -10.37
C ILE A 457 13.38 -24.59 -9.99
N PHE A 458 14.14 -25.11 -10.95
CA PHE A 458 15.01 -26.28 -10.78
C PHE A 458 16.46 -25.95 -10.38
N ASN A 459 16.86 -24.68 -10.38
CA ASN A 459 18.18 -24.26 -9.97
C ASN A 459 18.10 -23.59 -8.61
N ASN A 460 18.33 -24.37 -7.53
CA ASN A 460 18.47 -23.84 -6.17
C ASN A 460 19.66 -22.87 -6.02
N ASN A 461 20.48 -22.70 -7.06
CA ASN A 461 21.47 -21.65 -7.17
C ASN A 461 20.81 -20.36 -7.70
N THR A 462 20.05 -19.67 -6.82
CA THR A 462 19.50 -18.33 -7.05
C THR A 462 20.57 -17.25 -7.28
N ALA A 463 21.85 -17.63 -7.26
CA ALA A 463 23.01 -16.74 -7.30
C ALA A 463 23.53 -16.39 -8.70
N THR A 464 22.84 -16.77 -9.78
CA THR A 464 23.40 -16.68 -11.15
C THR A 464 22.92 -15.49 -11.96
N THR A 465 21.84 -14.79 -11.59
CA THR A 465 21.34 -13.66 -12.36
C THR A 465 21.83 -12.34 -11.76
N GLU A 466 22.39 -11.48 -12.60
CA GLU A 466 23.00 -10.22 -12.17
C GLU A 466 21.94 -9.29 -11.54
N PRO A 467 22.27 -8.65 -10.40
CA PRO A 467 21.41 -7.65 -9.80
C PRO A 467 21.33 -6.41 -10.71
N VAL A 468 20.15 -5.81 -10.83
CA VAL A 468 19.93 -4.59 -11.65
C VAL A 468 19.75 -3.39 -10.76
N THR A 469 18.77 -3.46 -9.86
CA THR A 469 18.43 -2.36 -8.97
C THR A 469 18.10 -2.91 -7.58
N THR A 470 18.62 -2.27 -6.54
CA THR A 470 18.10 -2.44 -5.18
C THR A 470 17.34 -1.18 -4.79
N ARG A 471 16.13 -1.34 -4.27
CA ARG A 471 15.35 -0.26 -3.66
C ARG A 471 15.41 -0.40 -2.14
N TYR A 472 15.58 0.72 -1.46
CA TYR A 472 15.69 0.81 -0.01
C TYR A 472 14.66 1.81 0.50
N TRP A 473 13.91 1.41 1.51
CA TRP A 473 12.88 2.22 2.12
C TRP A 473 13.21 2.43 3.59
N THR A 474 13.46 3.68 3.92
CA THR A 474 13.71 4.14 5.28
C THR A 474 12.74 5.26 5.62
N PHE A 475 12.79 5.78 6.84
CA PHE A 475 11.97 6.89 7.25
C PHE A 475 12.79 7.90 8.04
N HIS A 476 12.39 9.16 7.94
CA HIS A 476 12.99 10.20 8.76
C HIS A 476 12.46 10.08 10.20
N GLY A 477 13.35 9.81 11.17
CA GLY A 477 12.96 9.59 12.57
C GLY A 477 12.15 10.71 13.22
N TYR A 478 12.34 11.97 12.79
CA TYR A 478 11.59 13.11 13.34
C TYR A 478 10.15 13.18 12.80
N CYS A 479 9.98 13.23 11.48
CA CYS A 479 8.65 13.40 10.87
C CYS A 479 7.95 12.09 10.51
N GLN A 480 8.62 10.95 10.66
CA GLN A 480 8.13 9.61 10.29
C GLN A 480 7.75 9.49 8.80
N GLY A 481 8.34 10.34 7.95
CA GLY A 481 8.08 10.35 6.52
C GLY A 481 9.00 9.38 5.79
N TRP A 482 8.43 8.58 4.89
CA TRP A 482 9.13 7.55 4.12
C TRP A 482 10.01 8.14 3.03
N ILE A 483 11.24 7.63 2.92
CA ILE A 483 12.23 7.99 1.92
C ILE A 483 12.63 6.72 1.17
N GLU A 484 12.60 6.78 -0.16
CA GLU A 484 13.06 5.72 -1.05
C GLU A 484 14.40 6.09 -1.67
N PHE A 485 15.37 5.21 -1.48
CA PHE A 485 16.63 5.21 -2.20
C PHE A 485 16.66 4.07 -3.20
N GLN A 486 17.37 4.28 -4.30
CA GLN A 486 17.65 3.27 -5.29
C GLN A 486 19.16 3.17 -5.51
N TYR A 487 19.65 1.95 -5.64
CA TYR A 487 21.01 1.65 -6.08
C TYR A 487 20.95 0.94 -7.41
N ASP A 488 21.53 1.55 -8.43
CA ASP A 488 21.74 0.95 -9.75
C ASP A 488 23.05 0.15 -9.72
N TRP A 489 22.94 -1.17 -9.88
CA TRP A 489 24.10 -2.07 -9.83
C TRP A 489 24.98 -2.00 -11.07
N VAL A 490 24.42 -1.61 -12.22
CA VAL A 490 25.17 -1.50 -13.47
C VAL A 490 26.02 -0.23 -13.45
N ARG A 491 25.46 0.86 -12.92
CA ARG A 491 26.14 2.16 -12.81
C ARG A 491 26.86 2.37 -11.48
N GLU A 492 26.69 1.44 -10.54
CA GLU A 492 27.14 1.53 -9.15
C GLU A 492 26.75 2.86 -8.48
N LYS A 493 25.54 3.34 -8.79
CA LYS A 493 25.11 4.70 -8.45
C LYS A 493 23.89 4.68 -7.54
N TRP A 494 23.97 5.46 -6.48
CA TRP A 494 22.85 5.77 -5.61
C TRP A 494 22.02 6.93 -6.15
N SER A 495 20.71 6.87 -5.94
CA SER A 495 19.78 7.97 -6.13
C SER A 495 18.71 7.95 -5.05
N VAL A 496 18.14 9.12 -4.76
CA VAL A 496 16.93 9.24 -3.95
C VAL A 496 15.77 9.46 -4.91
N VAL A 497 14.76 8.58 -4.83
CA VAL A 497 13.65 8.54 -5.79
C VAL A 497 12.42 9.22 -5.22
N GLN A 498 12.22 9.15 -3.91
CA GLN A 498 11.03 9.69 -3.26
C GLN A 498 11.31 10.14 -1.82
N GLY A 499 10.77 11.30 -1.44
CA GLY A 499 10.63 11.73 -0.02
C GLY A 499 11.78 12.53 0.54
N ALA A 500 12.88 12.57 -0.18
CA ALA A 500 13.93 13.51 0.07
C ALA A 500 14.53 13.95 -1.27
N GLN A 501 15.28 15.05 -1.22
CA GLN A 501 16.07 15.54 -2.35
C GLN A 501 17.55 15.46 -1.98
N GLU A 502 18.39 14.98 -2.89
CA GLU A 502 19.84 15.00 -2.71
C GLU A 502 20.35 16.45 -2.70
N ILE A 503 21.26 16.74 -1.75
CA ILE A 503 21.89 18.05 -1.61
C ILE A 503 23.42 17.91 -1.60
N GLY A 504 24.12 18.94 -2.06
CA GLY A 504 25.58 18.95 -2.09
C GLY A 504 26.20 19.05 -0.69
N ASP A 505 27.44 18.58 -0.57
CA ASP A 505 28.20 18.63 0.69
C ASP A 505 28.34 20.07 1.21
N GLU A 506 28.67 21.04 0.35
CA GLU A 506 28.82 22.46 0.73
C GLU A 506 27.51 23.08 1.25
N GLU A 507 26.38 22.76 0.61
CA GLU A 507 25.06 23.24 1.05
C GLU A 507 24.69 22.64 2.40
N ALA A 508 24.96 21.34 2.58
CA ALA A 508 24.70 20.65 3.82
C ALA A 508 25.55 21.20 4.97
N GLU A 509 26.86 21.39 4.75
CA GLU A 509 27.79 21.94 5.74
C GLU A 509 27.41 23.36 6.15
N ARG A 510 27.08 24.22 5.18
CA ARG A 510 26.59 25.58 5.46
C ARG A 510 25.35 25.56 6.34
N HIS A 511 24.35 24.73 5.99
CA HIS A 511 23.12 24.64 6.79
C HIS A 511 23.37 24.09 8.19
N LEU A 512 24.26 23.11 8.34
CA LEU A 512 24.63 22.54 9.63
C LEU A 512 25.35 23.56 10.52
N ALA A 513 26.25 24.38 9.96
CA ALA A 513 26.92 25.46 10.68
C ALA A 513 25.92 26.53 11.16
N GLU A 514 24.95 26.90 10.33
CA GLU A 514 23.90 27.86 10.69
C GLU A 514 22.92 27.32 11.75
N ASN A 515 22.76 25.99 11.84
CA ASN A 515 21.73 25.33 12.65
C ASN A 515 22.31 24.27 13.60
N GLU A 516 23.52 24.48 14.12
CA GLU A 516 24.30 23.49 14.89
C GLU A 516 23.48 22.83 16.01
N LYS A 517 22.72 23.62 16.78
CA LYS A 517 21.90 23.14 17.91
C LYS A 517 20.73 22.25 17.50
N ARG A 518 20.37 22.21 16.22
CA ARG A 518 19.19 21.48 15.71
C ARG A 518 19.48 20.01 15.42
N TYR A 519 20.74 19.67 15.14
CA TYR A 519 21.14 18.33 14.71
C TYR A 519 22.02 17.69 15.78
N PRO A 520 21.78 16.42 16.16
CA PRO A 520 22.62 15.74 17.15
C PRO A 520 24.05 15.60 16.64
N GLU A 521 25.07 15.49 17.49
CA GLU A 521 26.40 15.09 17.02
C GLU A 521 26.35 13.63 16.50
N LEU A 522 27.14 13.32 15.46
CA LEU A 522 27.26 11.93 14.99
C LEU A 522 28.33 11.23 15.81
N GLU A 523 28.00 10.04 16.33
CA GLU A 523 28.98 9.13 16.93
C GLU A 523 30.13 8.79 15.97
N SER A 524 31.24 8.30 16.54
CA SER A 524 32.41 7.91 15.75
C SER A 524 32.04 6.88 14.68
N ALA A 525 32.73 6.91 13.54
CA ALA A 525 32.43 5.99 12.44
C ALA A 525 32.70 4.52 12.79
N HIS A 526 33.64 4.24 13.70
CA HIS A 526 34.03 2.87 14.08
C HIS A 526 32.95 2.16 14.90
N GLU A 527 32.33 2.86 15.84
CA GLU A 527 31.30 2.29 16.72
C GLU A 527 30.04 1.89 15.93
N ARG A 528 29.70 2.64 14.88
CA ARG A 528 28.47 2.45 14.10
C ARG A 528 28.41 1.15 13.28
N LEU A 529 29.55 0.58 12.88
CA LEU A 529 29.57 -0.68 12.12
C LEU A 529 29.77 -1.92 13.01
N GLN A 530 30.12 -1.74 14.28
CA GLN A 530 30.46 -2.84 15.15
C GLN A 530 29.24 -3.75 15.38
N GLY A 531 29.41 -5.06 15.15
CA GLY A 531 28.35 -6.05 15.31
C GLY A 531 27.41 -6.20 14.12
N LEU A 532 27.65 -5.49 13.01
CA LEU A 532 26.93 -5.71 11.76
C LEU A 532 27.57 -6.84 10.93
N THR A 533 26.73 -7.75 10.43
CA THR A 533 27.12 -8.82 9.52
C THR A 533 27.03 -8.31 8.08
N ILE A 534 28.09 -8.49 7.30
CA ILE A 534 28.12 -8.03 5.91
C ILE A 534 27.50 -9.11 5.03
N LYS A 535 26.50 -8.74 4.24
CA LYS A 535 25.95 -9.58 3.17
C LYS A 535 26.51 -9.13 1.84
N SER A 536 27.10 -10.06 1.09
CA SER A 536 27.58 -9.80 -0.29
C SER A 536 26.44 -9.30 -1.18
N HIS A 537 25.26 -9.91 -1.05
CA HIS A 537 24.03 -9.49 -1.70
C HIS A 537 22.86 -9.59 -0.72
N PRO A 538 21.88 -8.67 -0.81
CA PRO A 538 20.70 -8.67 0.06
C PRO A 538 19.73 -9.85 -0.13
N THR A 539 20.14 -11.06 -0.56
CA THR A 539 19.23 -12.22 -0.72
C THR A 539 19.86 -13.61 -0.92
N TYR A 540 21.15 -13.84 -0.60
CA TYR A 540 21.70 -15.20 -0.72
C TYR A 540 21.07 -16.21 0.27
N SER A 541 20.37 -15.73 1.29
CA SER A 541 19.74 -16.55 2.32
C SER A 541 18.28 -16.87 1.96
N ALA A 542 17.89 -18.15 2.05
CA ALA A 542 16.49 -18.57 1.93
C ALA A 542 15.55 -17.90 2.97
N TYR A 543 16.14 -17.35 4.04
CA TYR A 543 15.48 -16.60 5.10
C TYR A 543 16.01 -15.17 5.09
N GLY A 544 15.18 -14.19 4.69
CA GLY A 544 15.54 -12.78 4.78
C GLY A 544 16.00 -12.45 6.20
N ASP A 545 17.10 -11.71 6.34
CA ASP A 545 17.49 -11.26 7.68
C ASP A 545 16.50 -10.20 8.14
N THR A 546 15.89 -10.44 9.29
CA THR A 546 14.93 -9.54 9.92
C THR A 546 15.50 -8.88 11.17
N SER A 547 16.78 -9.12 11.49
CA SER A 547 17.40 -8.63 12.72
C SER A 547 17.77 -7.15 12.64
N GLY A 548 17.93 -6.59 11.44
CA GLY A 548 18.49 -5.26 11.23
C GLY A 548 19.98 -5.18 11.53
N LYS A 549 20.63 -6.33 11.77
CA LYS A 549 22.06 -6.44 12.06
C LYS A 549 22.88 -6.83 10.83
N ALA A 550 22.26 -6.91 9.66
CA ALA A 550 22.96 -7.09 8.39
C ALA A 550 23.04 -5.76 7.65
N ILE A 551 24.20 -5.52 7.02
CA ILE A 551 24.41 -4.44 6.05
C ILE A 551 24.82 -5.06 4.72
N ASP A 552 24.30 -4.55 3.62
CA ASP A 552 24.70 -5.01 2.29
C ASP A 552 25.94 -4.26 1.76
N VAL A 553 26.55 -4.80 0.71
CA VAL A 553 27.75 -4.22 0.10
C VAL A 553 27.54 -2.77 -0.35
N PRO A 554 26.47 -2.41 -1.10
CA PRO A 554 26.27 -1.03 -1.53
C PRO A 554 26.22 -0.03 -0.36
N SER A 555 25.45 -0.33 0.70
CA SER A 555 25.31 0.58 1.84
C SER A 555 26.61 0.69 2.63
N LYS A 556 27.34 -0.42 2.78
CA LYS A 556 28.66 -0.45 3.42
C LYS A 556 29.69 0.36 2.64
N THR A 557 29.74 0.19 1.31
CA THR A 557 30.67 0.91 0.43
C THR A 557 30.40 2.41 0.47
N ALA A 558 29.12 2.82 0.40
CA ALA A 558 28.74 4.22 0.54
C ALA A 558 29.16 4.80 1.90
N PHE A 559 28.95 4.05 2.99
CA PHE A 559 29.40 4.45 4.32
C PHE A 559 30.92 4.65 4.37
N TYR A 560 31.72 3.70 3.89
CA TYR A 560 33.19 3.81 3.87
C TYR A 560 33.70 4.98 3.05
N ARG A 561 33.09 5.24 1.89
CA ARG A 561 33.40 6.42 1.08
C ARG A 561 33.13 7.70 1.87
N ASN A 562 31.99 7.78 2.53
CA ASN A 562 31.55 8.98 3.25
C ASN A 562 32.38 9.29 4.50
N VAL A 563 33.02 8.29 5.11
CA VAL A 563 33.90 8.47 6.28
C VAL A 563 35.40 8.52 5.90
N GLY A 564 35.72 8.52 4.61
CA GLY A 564 37.10 8.63 4.10
C GLY A 564 37.95 7.36 4.30
N TRP A 565 37.32 6.18 4.39
CA TRP A 565 38.03 4.90 4.59
C TRP A 565 38.15 4.04 3.34
N SER A 566 37.53 4.44 2.23
CA SER A 566 37.81 3.83 0.93
C SER A 566 39.21 4.28 0.48
N ARG A 567 40.11 3.32 0.21
CA ARG A 567 41.32 3.63 -0.58
C ARG A 567 40.85 4.06 -1.97
N SER A 568 41.22 5.27 -2.35
CA SER A 568 41.06 5.82 -3.70
C SER A 568 41.68 4.91 -4.76
#